data_AF-A0A920LM49-F1
#
_entry.id   AF-A0A920LM49-F1
#
_cell.length_a   1.000
_cell.length_b   1.000
_cell.length_c   1.000
_cell.angle_alpha   90.00
_cell.angle_beta   90.00
_cell.angle_gamma   90.00
#
_symmetry.space_group_name_H-M   'P 1'
#
loop_
_entity.id
_entity.type
_entity.pdbx_description
1 polymer ?
#
loop_
_entity_poly.entity_id
_entity_poly.type
_entity_poly.pdbx_seq_one_letter_code
_entity_poly.pdbx_strand_id
1 'polypeptide(L)'
;MKSNFILLSIVVSFFLINKSYADQKQLVGADADYGEHLFGECVTCHNSTGLGQGIPKITGMKTSQFITKILAYKTKEKENAVMQMVAERLGEEEINSLALYLSKLK
;
A
#
# COMPACT_ATOMS: atom_id res chain seq x y z
N MET A 1 33.74 -27.95 -9.69
CA MET A 1 32.91 -27.37 -8.60
C MET A 1 32.63 -25.87 -8.74
N LYS A 2 32.72 -25.25 -9.94
CA LYS A 2 32.45 -23.81 -10.15
C LYS A 2 31.08 -23.51 -10.80
N SER A 3 30.41 -24.54 -11.34
CA SER A 3 29.16 -24.42 -12.11
C SER A 3 27.93 -24.08 -11.23
N ASN A 4 27.86 -24.62 -10.00
CA ASN A 4 26.72 -24.38 -9.11
C ASN A 4 26.66 -22.94 -8.55
N PHE A 5 27.79 -22.20 -8.54
CA PHE A 5 27.84 -20.82 -8.03
C PHE A 5 27.25 -19.81 -9.02
N ILE A 6 27.40 -20.06 -10.33
CA ILE A 6 26.89 -19.20 -11.40
C ILE A 6 25.37 -19.35 -11.50
N LEU A 7 24.86 -20.58 -11.43
CA LEU A 7 23.42 -20.87 -11.40
C LEU A 7 22.72 -20.23 -10.19
N LEU A 8 23.31 -20.27 -9.00
CA LEU A 8 22.74 -19.65 -7.80
C LEU A 8 22.65 -18.12 -7.93
N SER A 9 23.63 -17.49 -8.58
CA SER A 9 23.70 -16.03 -8.76
C SER A 9 22.63 -15.49 -9.73
N ILE A 10 22.31 -16.26 -10.78
CA ILE A 10 21.29 -15.88 -11.79
C ILE A 10 19.88 -15.93 -11.18
N VAL A 11 19.58 -16.96 -10.37
CA VAL A 11 18.27 -17.13 -9.73
C VAL A 11 18.00 -16.03 -8.69
N VAL A 12 19.01 -15.63 -7.92
CA VAL A 12 18.91 -14.52 -6.96
C VAL A 12 18.64 -13.19 -7.69
N SER A 13 19.35 -12.94 -8.79
CA SER A 13 19.17 -11.72 -9.59
C SER A 13 17.75 -11.64 -10.18
N PHE A 14 17.22 -12.77 -10.67
CA PHE A 14 15.85 -12.83 -11.21
C PHE A 14 14.77 -12.55 -10.16
N PHE A 15 14.98 -13.01 -8.92
CA PHE A 15 14.04 -12.79 -7.81
C PHE A 15 14.03 -11.32 -7.34
N LEU A 16 15.19 -10.66 -7.34
CA LEU A 16 15.31 -9.24 -6.96
C LEU A 16 14.67 -8.29 -7.99
N ILE A 17 14.84 -8.59 -9.29
CA ILE A 17 14.25 -7.79 -10.37
C ILE A 17 12.71 -7.86 -10.33
N ASN A 18 12.14 -9.06 -10.12
CA ASN A 18 10.69 -9.25 -10.07
C ASN A 18 10.02 -8.49 -8.89
N LYS A 19 10.67 -8.45 -7.72
CA LYS A 19 10.14 -7.73 -6.55
C LYS A 19 10.11 -6.22 -6.76
N SER A 20 11.18 -5.66 -7.34
CA SER A 20 11.25 -4.23 -7.64
C SER A 20 10.24 -3.83 -8.71
N TYR A 21 10.01 -4.67 -9.72
CA TYR A 21 9.07 -4.40 -10.80
C TYR A 21 7.60 -4.42 -10.32
N ALA A 22 7.24 -5.35 -9.44
CA ALA A 22 5.89 -5.42 -8.86
C ALA A 22 5.57 -4.21 -7.95
N ASP A 23 6.54 -3.73 -7.17
CA ASP A 23 6.41 -2.54 -6.32
C ASP A 23 6.31 -1.26 -7.18
N GLN A 24 7.04 -1.20 -8.30
CA GLN A 24 7.00 -0.07 -9.24
C GLN A 24 5.69 0.00 -10.04
N LYS A 25 5.09 -1.15 -10.41
CA LYS A 25 3.80 -1.18 -11.12
C LYS A 25 2.67 -0.58 -10.28
N GLN A 26 2.74 -0.72 -8.96
CA GLN A 26 1.67 -0.33 -8.02
C GLN A 26 1.62 1.17 -7.70
N LEU A 27 2.50 1.98 -8.29
CA LEU A 27 2.54 3.43 -8.10
C LEU A 27 2.39 4.21 -9.42
N VAL A 28 2.02 3.52 -10.50
CA VAL A 28 1.74 4.18 -11.79
C VAL A 28 0.53 5.11 -11.60
N GLY A 29 0.71 6.39 -11.94
CA GLY A 29 -0.31 7.42 -11.76
C GLY A 29 -0.44 7.96 -10.33
N ALA A 30 0.40 7.54 -9.37
CA ALA A 30 0.34 8.08 -8.02
C ALA A 30 0.78 9.56 -7.96
N ASP A 31 -0.02 10.40 -7.31
CA ASP A 31 0.27 11.80 -7.04
C ASP A 31 0.29 12.03 -5.51
N ALA A 32 1.40 12.59 -5.00
CA ALA A 32 1.57 12.78 -3.56
C ALA A 32 0.70 13.91 -2.99
N ASP A 33 0.47 14.97 -3.76
CA ASP A 33 -0.35 16.12 -3.35
C ASP A 33 -1.84 15.72 -3.37
N TYR A 34 -2.23 14.92 -4.36
CA TYR A 34 -3.56 14.32 -4.36
C TYR A 34 -3.76 13.33 -3.20
N GLY A 35 -2.75 12.52 -2.92
CA GLY A 35 -2.75 11.63 -1.75
C GLY A 35 -2.89 12.38 -0.42
N GLU A 36 -2.24 13.53 -0.28
CA GLU A 36 -2.41 14.43 0.87
C GLU A 36 -3.84 14.96 0.99
N HIS A 37 -4.40 15.43 -0.12
CA HIS A 37 -5.78 15.93 -0.16
C HIS A 37 -6.79 14.85 0.28
N LEU A 38 -6.68 13.64 -0.28
CA LEU A 38 -7.53 12.49 0.08
C LEU A 38 -7.36 12.04 1.53
N PHE A 39 -6.15 12.17 2.09
CA PHE A 39 -5.87 11.78 3.47
C PHE A 39 -6.66 12.61 4.50
N GLY A 40 -7.09 13.82 4.14
CA GLY A 40 -7.96 14.66 4.98
C GLY A 40 -9.26 13.95 5.42
N GLU A 41 -9.83 13.08 4.59
CA GLU A 41 -11.00 12.28 4.99
C GLU A 41 -10.62 11.14 5.95
N CYS A 42 -9.44 10.56 5.75
CA CYS A 42 -8.96 9.39 6.47
C CYS A 42 -8.69 9.71 7.96
N VAL A 43 -8.21 10.92 8.27
CA VAL A 43 -7.85 11.33 9.64
C VAL A 43 -9.05 11.50 10.56
N THR A 44 -10.27 11.59 10.01
CA THR A 44 -11.52 11.62 10.79
C THR A 44 -11.65 10.39 11.68
N CYS A 45 -11.16 9.23 11.20
CA CYS A 45 -11.18 7.96 11.93
C CYS A 45 -9.76 7.47 12.29
N HIS A 46 -8.82 7.56 11.37
CA HIS A 46 -7.44 7.05 11.51
C HIS A 46 -6.48 8.12 12.03
N ASN A 47 -6.75 8.62 13.23
CA ASN A 47 -5.92 9.65 13.84
C ASN A 47 -4.46 9.19 14.09
N SER A 48 -3.57 10.16 14.27
CA SER A 48 -2.13 9.94 14.42
C SER A 48 -1.73 9.22 15.71
N THR A 49 -2.60 9.17 16.72
CA THR A 49 -2.33 8.48 17.99
C THR A 49 -2.64 6.99 17.89
N GLY A 50 -3.56 6.58 17.02
CA GLY A 50 -4.00 5.18 16.92
C GLY A 50 -4.70 4.67 18.18
N LEU A 51 -5.10 5.58 19.09
CA LEU A 51 -5.70 5.27 20.39
C LEU A 51 -7.24 5.37 20.38
N GLY A 52 -7.84 5.79 19.27
CA GLY A 52 -9.29 5.92 19.16
C GLY A 52 -9.97 4.59 18.87
N GLN A 53 -10.85 4.10 19.77
CA GLN A 53 -11.89 3.09 19.49
C GLN A 53 -11.46 1.79 18.76
N GLY A 54 -10.18 1.40 18.83
CA GLY A 54 -9.65 0.24 18.09
C GLY A 54 -9.35 0.50 16.61
N ILE A 55 -9.38 1.77 16.17
CA ILE A 55 -9.05 2.18 14.81
C ILE A 55 -7.54 2.45 14.71
N PRO A 56 -6.80 1.70 13.85
CA PRO A 56 -5.34 1.78 13.82
C PRO A 56 -4.85 3.06 13.14
N LYS A 57 -3.69 3.55 13.57
CA LYS A 57 -2.88 4.54 12.84
C LYS A 57 -2.47 3.96 11.47
N ILE A 58 -2.58 4.78 10.43
CA ILE A 58 -2.26 4.36 9.05
C ILE A 58 -1.05 5.05 8.42
N THR A 59 -0.55 6.12 9.05
CA THR A 59 0.67 6.80 8.57
C THR A 59 1.90 5.92 8.82
N GLY A 60 2.87 5.99 7.90
CA GLY A 60 4.09 5.20 7.92
C GLY A 60 3.93 3.78 7.38
N MET A 61 2.73 3.40 6.92
CA MET A 61 2.54 2.11 6.25
C MET A 61 3.30 2.08 4.92
N LYS A 62 3.96 0.95 4.63
CA LYS A 62 4.58 0.75 3.32
C LYS A 62 3.49 0.78 2.25
N THR A 63 3.82 1.33 1.08
CA THR A 63 2.90 1.44 -0.06
C THR A 63 2.18 0.12 -0.35
N SER A 64 2.93 -0.96 -0.57
CA SER A 64 2.35 -2.29 -0.83
C SER A 64 1.42 -2.78 0.29
N GLN A 65 1.75 -2.51 1.55
CA GLN A 65 0.90 -2.91 2.68
C GLN A 65 -0.44 -2.17 2.69
N PHE A 66 -0.45 -0.86 2.41
CA PHE A 66 -1.68 -0.09 2.34
C PHE A 66 -2.56 -0.58 1.20
N ILE A 67 -1.99 -0.72 0.00
CA ILE A 67 -2.74 -1.12 -1.19
C ILE A 67 -3.31 -2.53 -1.01
N THR A 68 -2.53 -3.51 -0.53
CA THR A 68 -3.05 -4.86 -0.26
C THR A 68 -4.21 -4.83 0.72
N LYS A 69 -4.14 -4.03 1.79
CA LYS A 69 -5.23 -3.94 2.77
C LYS A 69 -6.49 -3.30 2.19
N ILE A 70 -6.35 -2.19 1.45
CA ILE A 70 -7.49 -1.51 0.84
C ILE A 70 -8.14 -2.39 -0.22
N LEU A 71 -7.35 -3.07 -1.04
CA LEU A 71 -7.89 -4.02 -2.02
C LEU A 71 -8.63 -5.18 -1.32
N ALA A 72 -8.10 -5.73 -0.24
CA ALA A 72 -8.80 -6.78 0.52
C ALA A 72 -10.15 -6.32 1.08
N TYR A 73 -10.29 -5.04 1.48
CA TYR A 73 -11.59 -4.47 1.83
C TYR A 73 -12.47 -4.28 0.59
N LYS A 74 -11.93 -3.73 -0.50
CA LYS A 74 -12.67 -3.48 -1.75
C LYS A 74 -13.23 -4.77 -2.37
N THR A 75 -12.47 -5.86 -2.32
CA THR A 75 -12.85 -7.19 -2.83
C THR A 75 -13.67 -8.01 -1.83
N LYS A 76 -13.90 -7.48 -0.63
CA LYS A 76 -14.60 -8.16 0.48
C LYS A 76 -13.90 -9.44 0.96
N GLU A 77 -12.61 -9.61 0.65
CA GLU A 77 -11.77 -10.64 1.26
C GLU A 77 -11.62 -10.40 2.77
N LYS A 78 -11.60 -9.14 3.18
CA LYS A 78 -11.57 -8.72 4.58
C LYS A 78 -12.90 -8.09 5.00
N GLU A 79 -13.51 -8.68 6.01
CA GLU A 79 -14.78 -8.21 6.56
C GLU A 79 -14.60 -7.00 7.47
N ASN A 80 -15.16 -5.87 7.04
CA ASN A 80 -15.36 -4.66 7.84
C ASN A 80 -16.26 -3.70 7.04
N ALA A 81 -17.53 -3.59 7.41
CA ALA A 81 -18.51 -2.81 6.64
C ALA A 81 -18.08 -1.35 6.42
N VAL A 82 -17.46 -0.71 7.43
CA VAL A 82 -17.00 0.68 7.34
C VAL A 82 -15.89 0.81 6.31
N MET A 83 -14.85 0.00 6.40
CA MET A 83 -13.73 0.06 5.46
C MET A 83 -14.07 -0.45 4.07
N GLN A 84 -15.04 -1.36 3.93
CA GLN A 84 -15.58 -1.76 2.63
C GLN A 84 -16.24 -0.56 1.94
N MET A 85 -17.12 0.19 2.64
CA MET A 85 -17.74 1.41 2.08
C MET A 85 -16.72 2.51 1.73
N VAL A 86 -15.62 2.61 2.48
CA VAL A 86 -14.51 3.52 2.15
C VAL A 86 -13.78 3.03 0.90
N ALA A 87 -13.35 1.77 0.87
CA ALA A 87 -12.56 1.20 -0.22
C ALA A 87 -13.33 1.07 -1.55
N GLU A 88 -14.65 0.88 -1.50
CA GLU A 88 -15.51 0.86 -2.69
C GLU A 88 -15.44 2.17 -3.48
N ARG A 89 -15.27 3.32 -2.80
CA ARG A 89 -15.21 4.67 -3.40
C ARG A 89 -13.85 5.04 -3.99
N LEU A 90 -12.79 4.30 -3.67
CA LEU A 90 -11.43 4.60 -4.16
C LEU A 90 -11.16 3.87 -5.48
N GLY A 91 -10.73 4.59 -6.51
CA GLY A 91 -10.15 4.03 -7.72
C GLY A 91 -8.66 3.70 -7.56
N GLU A 92 -8.04 3.23 -8.63
CA GLU A 92 -6.64 2.80 -8.62
C GLU A 92 -5.69 3.99 -8.36
N GLU A 93 -5.95 5.14 -8.97
CA GLU A 93 -5.15 6.36 -8.79
C GLU A 93 -5.23 6.86 -7.34
N GLU A 94 -6.42 6.91 -6.73
CA GLU A 94 -6.58 7.33 -5.33
C GLU A 94 -5.84 6.37 -4.38
N ILE A 95 -5.97 5.05 -4.62
CA ILE A 95 -5.29 4.03 -3.81
C ILE A 95 -3.78 4.19 -3.88
N ASN A 96 -3.24 4.37 -5.09
CA ASN A 96 -1.80 4.50 -5.31
C ASN A 96 -1.27 5.82 -4.73
N SER A 97 -2.02 6.91 -4.88
CA SER A 97 -1.70 8.25 -4.35
C SER A 97 -1.70 8.27 -2.82
N LEU A 98 -2.73 7.71 -2.18
CA LEU A 98 -2.78 7.52 -0.73
C LEU A 98 -1.63 6.65 -0.22
N ALA A 99 -1.33 5.55 -0.91
CA ALA A 99 -0.25 4.65 -0.54
C ALA A 99 1.13 5.32 -0.62
N LEU A 100 1.35 6.15 -1.65
CA LEU A 100 2.56 6.94 -1.80
C LEU A 100 2.69 7.96 -0.66
N TYR A 101 1.65 8.74 -0.42
CA TYR A 101 1.63 9.76 0.62
C TYR A 101 1.84 9.17 2.04
N LEU A 102 1.06 8.14 2.40
CA LEU A 102 1.13 7.50 3.72
C LEU A 102 2.50 6.88 4.01
N SER A 103 3.19 6.36 3.00
CA SER A 103 4.54 5.79 3.16
C SER A 103 5.60 6.81 3.51
N LYS A 104 5.37 8.08 3.15
CA LYS A 104 6.28 9.21 3.43
C LYS A 104 5.91 9.92 4.75
N LEU A 105 4.64 9.88 5.13
CA LEU A 105 4.12 10.51 6.34
C LEU A 105 4.41 9.65 7.58
N LYS A 106 5.16 10.17 8.57
CA LYS A 106 5.53 9.45 9.81
C LYS A 106 4.62 9.80 10.97
#